data_AF-A0A6G2JNI2-F1
#
_entry.id   AF-A0A6G2JNI2-F1
#
_cell.length_a   1.000
_cell.length_b   1.000
_cell.length_c   1.000
_cell.angle_alpha   90.00
_cell.angle_beta   90.00
_cell.angle_gamma   90.00
#
_symmetry.space_group_name_H-M   'P 1'
#
loop_
_entity.id
_entity.type
_entity.pdbx_description
1 polymer ?
#
loop_
_entity_poly.entity_id
_entity_poly.type
_entity_poly.pdbx_seq_one_letter_code
_entity_poly.pdbx_strand_id
1 'polypeptide(L)'
;MTKDEIKTNLYELTDTFLGGTLNVAQEDRETVVLNHLASDSIQAIEFVLLIESEFEIELNDEDINEAFFTSFDYMAKLVLEQLNRSTRRGSDGT
;
A
#
# COMPACT_ATOMS: atom_id res chain seq x y z
N MET A 1 0.28 6.54 -13.63
CA MET A 1 -0.67 6.26 -12.54
C MET A 1 -0.68 7.43 -11.58
N THR A 2 -1.87 7.84 -11.13
CA THR A 2 -2.12 8.93 -10.19
C THR A 2 -2.23 8.40 -8.76
N LYS A 3 -2.15 9.30 -7.78
CA LYS A 3 -2.33 8.95 -6.36
C LYS A 3 -3.72 8.33 -6.08
N ASP A 4 -4.76 8.85 -6.73
CA ASP A 4 -6.14 8.37 -6.53
C ASP A 4 -6.36 6.98 -7.13
N GLU A 5 -5.74 6.70 -8.28
CA GLU A 5 -5.70 5.35 -8.87
C GLU A 5 -4.99 4.35 -7.94
N ILE A 6 -3.83 4.73 -7.38
CA ILE A 6 -3.12 3.90 -6.40
C ILE A 6 -3.99 3.65 -5.17
N LYS A 7 -4.62 4.70 -4.64
CA LYS A 7 -5.48 4.58 -3.47
C LYS A 7 -6.63 3.60 -3.73
N THR A 8 -7.25 3.68 -4.91
CA THR A 8 -8.32 2.75 -5.33
C THR A 8 -7.81 1.31 -5.38
N ASN A 9 -6.65 1.08 -6.00
CA ASN A 9 -6.04 -0.25 -6.04
C ASN A 9 -5.71 -0.77 -4.64
N LEU A 10 -5.22 0.08 -3.73
CA LEU A 10 -4.94 -0.32 -2.34
C LEU A 10 -6.21 -0.75 -1.61
N TYR A 11 -7.36 -0.08 -1.82
CA TYR A 11 -8.64 -0.53 -1.27
C TYR A 11 -9.02 -1.93 -1.79
N GLU A 12 -8.91 -2.15 -3.11
CA GLU A 12 -9.26 -3.42 -3.74
C GLU A 12 -8.33 -4.56 -3.32
N LEU A 13 -7.02 -4.29 -3.24
CA LEU A 13 -6.02 -5.22 -2.73
C LEU A 13 -6.31 -5.61 -1.29
N THR A 14 -6.63 -4.64 -0.44
CA THR A 14 -6.92 -4.90 0.97
C THR A 14 -8.18 -5.72 1.14
N ASP A 15 -9.24 -5.39 0.39
CA ASP A 15 -10.48 -6.16 0.43
C ASP A 15 -10.24 -7.60 -0.05
N THR A 16 -9.47 -7.79 -1.12
CA THR A 16 -9.09 -9.12 -1.63
C THR A 16 -8.24 -9.90 -0.64
N PHE A 17 -7.22 -9.27 -0.06
CA PHE A 17 -6.31 -9.88 0.92
C PHE A 17 -7.06 -10.38 2.16
N LEU A 18 -8.06 -9.63 2.61
CA LEU A 18 -8.91 -9.97 3.75
C LEU A 18 -10.12 -10.85 3.38
N GLY A 19 -10.23 -11.27 2.12
CA GLY A 19 -11.33 -12.12 1.64
C GLY A 19 -12.71 -11.43 1.66
N GLY A 20 -12.74 -10.10 1.49
CA GLY A 20 -13.97 -9.29 1.44
C GLY A 20 -14.68 -9.13 2.78
N THR A 21 -14.03 -9.48 3.89
CA THR A 21 -14.67 -9.56 5.21
C THR A 21 -14.96 -8.20 5.84
N LEU A 22 -14.20 -7.16 5.50
CA LEU A 22 -14.29 -5.87 6.19
C LEU A 22 -14.93 -4.72 5.39
N ASN A 23 -15.16 -4.89 4.08
CA ASN A 23 -15.81 -3.91 3.20
C ASN A 23 -15.15 -2.51 3.33
N VAL A 24 -13.93 -2.43 2.81
CA VAL A 24 -12.98 -1.33 3.03
C VAL A 24 -13.42 -0.02 2.35
N ALA A 25 -14.34 -0.08 1.39
CA ALA A 25 -14.82 1.06 0.61
C ALA A 25 -15.65 2.09 1.42
N GLN A 26 -15.94 1.83 2.70
CA GLN A 26 -16.51 2.83 3.61
C GLN A 26 -15.39 3.58 4.30
N GLU A 27 -15.32 4.91 4.08
CA GLU A 27 -14.28 5.82 4.60
C GLU A 27 -14.11 5.69 6.14
N ASP A 28 -15.19 5.41 6.87
CA ASP A 28 -15.20 5.20 8.33
C ASP A 28 -14.57 3.87 8.79
N ARG A 29 -14.23 2.96 7.87
CA ARG A 29 -13.66 1.64 8.16
C ARG A 29 -12.18 1.52 7.83
N GLU A 30 -11.62 2.48 7.11
CA GLU A 30 -10.21 2.48 6.72
C GLU A 30 -9.30 2.26 7.93
N THR A 31 -9.44 3.08 8.97
CA THR A 31 -8.63 2.96 10.18
C THR A 31 -8.81 1.61 10.88
N VAL A 32 -10.02 1.05 10.90
CA VAL A 32 -10.28 -0.27 11.53
C VAL A 32 -9.55 -1.38 10.76
N VAL A 33 -9.62 -1.34 9.44
CA VAL A 33 -9.00 -2.32 8.54
C VAL A 33 -7.48 -2.27 8.65
N LEU A 34 -6.91 -1.07 8.59
CA LEU A 34 -5.46 -0.92 8.66
C LEU A 34 -4.91 -1.26 10.05
N ASN A 35 -5.63 -0.92 11.12
CA ASN A 35 -5.28 -1.37 12.47
C ASN A 35 -5.36 -2.89 12.61
N HIS A 36 -6.32 -3.55 11.92
CA HIS A 36 -6.41 -5.00 11.91
C HIS A 36 -5.17 -5.63 11.26
N LEU A 37 -4.77 -5.12 10.09
CA LEU A 37 -3.53 -5.55 9.41
C LEU A 37 -2.30 -5.32 10.29
N ALA A 38 -2.16 -4.13 10.88
CA ALA A 38 -1.03 -3.78 11.72
C ALA A 38 -0.97 -4.57 13.04
N SER A 39 -2.10 -5.12 13.49
CA SER A 39 -2.16 -5.90 14.73
C SER A 39 -1.48 -7.27 14.64
N ASP A 40 -1.29 -7.79 13.43
CA ASP A 40 -0.56 -9.03 13.16
C ASP A 40 0.67 -8.71 12.30
N SER A 41 1.85 -8.78 12.90
CA SER A 41 3.11 -8.46 12.23
C SER A 41 3.38 -9.32 10.99
N ILE A 42 2.88 -10.56 10.94
CA ILE A 42 3.06 -11.43 9.77
C ILE A 42 2.15 -10.93 8.65
N GLN A 43 0.88 -10.68 8.94
CA GLN A 43 -0.07 -10.14 7.95
C GLN A 43 0.36 -8.78 7.43
N ALA A 44 0.88 -7.91 8.29
CA ALA A 44 1.41 -6.61 7.90
C ALA A 44 2.52 -6.74 6.86
N ILE A 45 3.48 -7.64 7.09
CA ILE A 45 4.60 -7.88 6.15
C ILE A 45 4.08 -8.53 4.85
N GLU A 46 3.21 -9.53 4.93
CA GLU A 46 2.61 -10.15 3.75
C GLU A 46 1.86 -9.15 2.87
N PHE A 47 1.13 -8.22 3.50
CA PHE A 47 0.43 -7.16 2.79
C PHE A 47 1.38 -6.17 2.13
N VAL A 48 2.47 -5.80 2.78
CA VAL A 48 3.52 -4.95 2.19
C VAL A 48 4.15 -5.63 0.98
N LEU A 49 4.52 -6.91 1.07
CA LEU A 49 5.06 -7.69 -0.05
C LEU A 49 4.06 -7.77 -1.22
N LEU A 50 2.76 -7.89 -0.92
CA LEU A 50 1.71 -7.86 -1.94
C LEU A 50 1.66 -6.51 -2.65
N ILE A 51 1.74 -5.39 -1.91
CA ILE A 51 1.80 -4.04 -2.50
C ILE A 51 3.02 -3.91 -3.42
N GLU A 52 4.21 -4.29 -2.94
CA GLU A 52 5.45 -4.25 -3.72
C GLU A 52 5.34 -5.04 -5.01
N SER A 53 4.77 -6.25 -4.94
CA SER A 53 4.54 -7.10 -6.10
C SER A 53 3.52 -6.50 -7.08
N GLU A 54 2.41 -5.95 -6.61
CA GLU A 54 1.35 -5.42 -7.48
C GLU A 54 1.81 -4.16 -8.23
N PHE A 55 2.58 -3.30 -7.56
CA PHE A 55 3.05 -2.04 -8.14
C PHE A 55 4.45 -2.13 -8.76
N GLU A 56 5.10 -3.29 -8.72
CA GLU A 56 6.47 -3.51 -9.19
C GLU A 56 7.45 -2.49 -8.57
N ILE A 57 7.37 -2.30 -7.25
CA ILE A 57 8.22 -1.38 -6.48
C ILE A 57 8.91 -2.09 -5.31
N GLU A 58 9.88 -1.40 -4.72
CA GLU A 58 10.51 -1.74 -3.44
C GLU A 58 10.29 -0.56 -2.50
N LEU A 59 9.61 -0.80 -1.38
CA LEU A 59 9.40 0.17 -0.32
C LEU A 59 10.63 0.15 0.61
N ASN A 60 10.99 1.30 1.17
CA ASN A 60 12.08 1.31 2.15
C ASN A 60 11.55 0.77 3.48
N ASP A 61 12.29 -0.15 4.11
CA ASP A 61 11.93 -0.70 5.44
C ASP A 61 11.66 0.39 6.48
N GLU A 62 12.36 1.52 6.39
CA GLU A 62 12.20 2.68 7.27
C GLU A 62 10.82 3.37 7.13
N ASP A 63 10.21 3.28 5.96
CA ASP A 63 8.87 3.82 5.68
C ASP A 63 7.75 2.85 6.13
N ILE A 64 8.07 1.57 6.34
CA ILE A 64 7.13 0.51 6.76
C ILE A 64 7.08 0.46 8.30
N ASN A 65 6.39 1.44 8.88
CA ASN A 65 6.18 1.56 10.32
C ASN A 65 4.69 1.76 10.65
N GLU A 66 4.33 2.01 11.90
CA GLU A 66 2.92 2.23 12.30
C GLU A 66 2.22 3.34 11.48
N ALA A 67 2.96 4.36 11.04
CA ALA A 67 2.43 5.43 10.19
C ALA A 67 2.00 4.93 8.81
N PHE A 68 2.68 3.90 8.29
CA PHE A 68 2.32 3.23 7.02
C PHE A 68 0.88 2.74 7.07
N PHE A 69 0.48 2.11 8.17
CA PHE A 69 -0.86 1.55 8.39
C PHE A 69 -1.87 2.56 8.98
N THR A 70 -1.61 3.86 8.89
CA THR A 70 -2.57 4.86 9.40
C THR A 70 -3.58 5.31 8.34
N SER A 71 -3.20 5.34 7.06
CA SER A 71 -4.10 5.69 5.96
C SER A 71 -3.64 5.17 4.61
N PHE A 72 -4.59 4.83 3.74
CA PHE A 72 -4.34 4.52 2.34
C PHE A 72 -3.83 5.73 1.57
N ASP A 73 -4.18 6.94 2.00
CA ASP A 73 -3.66 8.16 1.40
C ASP A 73 -2.13 8.27 1.56
N TYR A 74 -1.63 7.93 2.75
CA TYR A 74 -0.20 7.91 3.04
C TYR A 74 0.51 6.77 2.31
N MET A 75 -0.05 5.55 2.31
CA MET A 75 0.51 4.45 1.51
C MET A 75 0.57 4.80 0.02
N ALA A 76 -0.52 5.36 -0.53
CA ALA A 76 -0.57 5.75 -1.94
C ALA A 76 0.47 6.80 -2.29
N LYS A 77 0.77 7.72 -1.37
CA LYS A 77 1.86 8.67 -1.53
C LYS A 77 3.22 7.97 -1.61
N LEU A 78 3.52 7.04 -0.71
CA LEU A 78 4.81 6.31 -0.70
C LEU A 78 4.98 5.45 -1.96
N VAL A 79 3.93 4.73 -2.35
CA VAL A 79 3.90 3.94 -3.60
C VAL A 79 4.16 4.84 -4.80
N LEU A 80 3.50 6.00 -4.89
CA LEU A 80 3.71 6.96 -5.97
C LEU A 80 5.14 7.50 -6.00
N GLU A 81 5.72 7.79 -4.83
CA GLU A 81 7.11 8.24 -4.73
C GLU A 81 8.08 7.18 -5.28
N GLN A 82 7.86 5.90 -4.97
CA GLN A 82 8.70 4.80 -5.49
C GLN A 82 8.51 4.58 -6.99
N LEU A 83 7.27 4.55 -7.49
CA LEU A 83 7.00 4.44 -8.92
C LEU A 83 7.71 5.53 -9.73
N ASN A 84 7.71 6.76 -9.22
CA ASN A 84 8.40 7.88 -9.84
C ASN A 84 9.93 7.73 -9.79
N ARG A 85 10.49 7.09 -8.75
CA ARG A 85 11.93 6.77 -8.67
C ARG A 85 12.33 5.67 -9.65
N SER A 86 11.55 4.59 -9.73
CA SER A 86 11.77 3.47 -10.66
C SER A 86 11.74 3.94 -12.12
N THR A 87 10.78 4.81 -12.46
CA THR A 87 10.69 5.40 -13.81
C THR A 87 11.92 6.25 -14.16
N ARG A 88 12.47 7.00 -13.19
CA ARG A 88 13.67 7.82 -13.42
C ARG A 88 14.93 6.97 -13.62
N ARG A 89 15.08 5.87 -12.89
CA ARG A 89 16.23 4.96 -13.04
C ARG A 89 16.26 4.24 -14.39
N GLY A 90 15.12 4.02 -15.04
CA GLY A 90 15.05 3.45 -16.39
C GLY A 90 15.55 4.37 -17.51
N SER A 91 15.78 5.66 -17.23
CA SER A 91 16.17 6.67 -18.24
C SER A 91 17.67 6.87 -18.41
N ASP A 92 18.49 6.33 -17.48
CA ASP A 92 19.96 6.53 -17.45
C ASP A 92 20.76 5.33 -18.00
N GLY A 93 20.09 4.31 -18.54
CA GLY A 93 20.73 3.19 -19.24
C GLY A 93 20.85 3.45 -20.74
N THR A 94 21.98 4.02 -21.16
CA THR A 94 22.42 4.08 -22.56
C THR A 94 23.06 2.78 -23.01
#